data_AF-A0A3B9USD4-F1
#
_entry.id   AF-A0A3B9USD4-F1
#
_cell.length_a   1.000
_cell.length_b   1.000
_cell.length_c   1.000
_cell.angle_alpha   90.00
_cell.angle_beta   90.00
_cell.angle_gamma   90.00
#
_symmetry.space_group_name_H-M   'P 1'
#
loop_
_entity.id
_entity.type
_entity.pdbx_description
1 polymer ?
#
loop_
_entity_poly.entity_id
_entity_poly.type
_entity_poly.pdbx_seq_one_letter_code
_entity_poly.pdbx_strand_id
1 'polypeptide(L)'
;MTRKNGKFYKTSEISKEEIEKKKIKDQIEDVIISHIGESYKYNIPLEIKEPKITKKKLENINQLIASAKTGYTPSTPARTKNISIATYTNNGILLMPGDEYSFNKIVGDTTADKGYLPATVIIGDKLEQGLGGGICQVSTTLHNAVLKTGIIPTERLNHNMPVGYTELGMDATVAYGTVDYKFKNTLNYPIYIEGAVTDNDVIFNIYSDSSLKSKSYEFSQ
;
A
#
# COMPACT_ATOMS: atom_id res chain seq x y z
N MET A 1 -0.79 6.01 10.60
CA MET A 1 0.17 7.12 10.39
C MET A 1 -0.24 7.85 9.13
N THR A 2 -0.18 9.18 9.10
CA THR A 2 -0.46 9.98 7.89
C THR A 2 0.63 11.04 7.73
N ARG A 3 0.93 11.45 6.49
CA ARG A 3 1.83 12.57 6.22
C ARG A 3 1.03 13.75 5.69
N LYS A 4 1.15 14.93 6.32
CA LYS A 4 0.56 16.19 5.83
C LYS A 4 1.61 17.30 5.91
N ASN A 5 1.68 18.15 4.89
CA ASN A 5 2.61 19.29 4.84
C ASN A 5 4.06 18.92 5.19
N GLY A 6 4.53 17.78 4.67
CA GLY A 6 5.89 17.31 4.89
C GLY A 6 6.16 16.62 6.23
N LYS A 7 5.20 16.61 7.16
CA LYS A 7 5.34 16.06 8.51
C LYS A 7 4.53 14.79 8.70
N PHE A 8 5.11 13.81 9.41
CA PHE A 8 4.42 12.60 9.82
C PHE A 8 3.60 12.83 11.09
N TYR A 9 2.31 12.52 11.01
CA TYR A 9 1.37 12.46 12.11
C TYR A 9 1.17 10.99 12.50
N LYS A 10 1.70 10.64 13.67
CA LYS A 10 1.60 9.29 14.25
C LYS A 10 0.46 9.33 15.25
N THR A 11 -0.63 8.65 14.93
CA THR A 11 -1.74 8.46 15.86
C THR A 11 -1.30 7.56 17.00
N SER A 12 -1.82 7.81 18.21
CA SER A 12 -1.64 6.95 19.38
C SER A 12 -2.07 5.53 19.08
N GLU A 13 -1.48 4.57 19.78
CA GLU A 13 -1.87 3.16 19.70
C GLU A 13 -3.35 3.02 20.02
N ILE A 14 -4.10 2.30 19.17
CA ILE A 14 -5.44 1.84 19.50
C ILE A 14 -5.24 0.43 20.05
N SER A 15 -5.19 0.29 21.38
CA SER A 15 -5.35 -1.01 22.01
C SER A 15 -6.74 -1.53 21.67
N LYS A 16 -6.81 -2.72 21.09
CA LYS A 16 -8.09 -3.37 20.84
C LYS A 16 -8.33 -4.34 21.99
N GLU A 17 -9.24 -3.98 22.89
CA GLU A 17 -9.75 -4.93 23.87
C GLU A 17 -10.53 -6.01 23.11
N GLU A 18 -9.99 -7.22 23.10
CA GLU A 18 -10.62 -8.35 22.43
C GLU A 18 -11.10 -9.33 23.50
N ILE A 19 -12.41 -9.53 23.53
CA ILE A 19 -13.06 -10.44 24.46
C ILE A 19 -13.32 -11.77 23.73
N GLU A 20 -12.74 -12.87 24.22
CA GLU A 20 -13.10 -14.22 23.79
C GLU A 20 -14.50 -14.60 24.32
N LYS A 21 -15.54 -14.16 23.60
CA LYS A 21 -16.95 -14.31 24.00
C LYS A 21 -17.34 -15.74 24.39
N LYS A 22 -16.78 -16.75 23.72
CA LYS A 22 -17.09 -18.17 23.98
C LYS A 22 -16.55 -18.62 25.34
N LYS A 23 -15.26 -18.35 25.59
CA LYS A 23 -14.58 -18.72 26.83
C LYS A 23 -15.17 -18.00 28.05
N ILE A 24 -15.56 -16.74 27.89
CA ILE A 24 -16.25 -15.98 28.94
C ILE A 24 -17.64 -16.53 29.21
N LYS A 25 -18.40 -16.91 28.16
CA LYS A 25 -19.73 -17.48 28.34
C LYS A 25 -19.65 -18.75 29.21
N ASP A 26 -18.74 -19.66 28.87
CA ASP A 26 -18.55 -20.91 29.60
C ASP A 26 -18.14 -20.61 31.07
N GLN A 27 -17.25 -19.64 31.30
CA GLN A 27 -16.83 -19.24 32.65
C GLN A 27 -17.95 -18.56 33.46
N ILE A 28 -18.81 -17.76 32.83
CA ILE A 28 -19.95 -17.13 33.51
C ILE A 28 -20.99 -18.19 33.89
N GLU A 29 -21.25 -19.16 33.02
CA GLU A 29 -22.17 -20.27 33.31
C GLU A 29 -21.68 -21.07 34.53
N ASP A 30 -20.39 -21.40 34.59
CA ASP A 30 -19.78 -22.09 35.73
C ASP A 30 -19.87 -21.27 37.04
N VAL A 31 -19.62 -19.96 36.97
CA VAL A 31 -19.71 -19.07 38.14
C VAL A 31 -21.14 -18.95 38.65
N ILE A 32 -22.13 -18.83 37.75
CA ILE A 32 -23.55 -18.76 38.12
C ILE A 32 -23.99 -20.06 38.80
N ILE A 33 -23.61 -21.21 38.27
CA ILE A 33 -23.97 -22.52 38.83
C ILE A 33 -23.33 -22.74 40.20
N SER A 34 -22.09 -22.28 40.39
CA SER A 34 -21.34 -22.48 41.64
C SER A 34 -21.71 -21.51 42.77
N HIS A 35 -22.41 -20.41 42.49
CA HIS A 35 -22.75 -19.37 43.48
C HIS A 35 -24.26 -19.04 43.52
N ILE A 36 -25.12 -20.04 43.30
CA ILE A 36 -26.58 -19.87 43.34
C ILE A 36 -27.02 -19.39 44.72
N GLY A 37 -27.70 -18.25 44.76
CA GLY A 37 -28.27 -17.67 45.99
C GLY A 37 -27.34 -16.70 46.73
N GLU A 38 -26.12 -16.48 46.22
CA GLU A 38 -25.15 -15.54 46.79
C GLU A 38 -24.80 -14.42 45.78
N SER A 39 -24.46 -13.24 46.30
CA SER A 39 -23.92 -12.18 45.44
C SER A 39 -22.43 -12.45 45.20
N TYR A 40 -22.04 -12.70 43.95
CA TYR A 40 -20.66 -12.97 43.58
C TYR A 40 -20.15 -11.95 42.54
N LYS A 41 -19.00 -11.32 42.82
CA LYS A 41 -18.33 -10.40 41.89
C LYS A 41 -17.29 -11.17 41.09
N TYR A 42 -17.62 -11.47 39.84
CA TYR A 42 -16.67 -12.06 38.90
C TYR A 42 -15.91 -10.98 38.14
N ASN A 43 -14.58 -10.99 38.27
CA ASN A 43 -13.71 -10.14 37.45
C ASN A 43 -13.45 -10.84 36.12
N ILE A 44 -13.95 -10.24 35.04
CA ILE A 44 -13.71 -10.74 33.69
C ILE A 44 -12.21 -10.61 33.39
N PRO A 45 -11.51 -11.71 33.07
CA PRO A 45 -10.13 -11.64 32.60
C PRO A 45 -10.14 -11.03 31.19
N LEU A 46 -9.85 -9.74 31.10
CA LEU A 46 -9.61 -9.06 29.83
C LEU A 46 -8.20 -9.40 29.36
N GLU A 47 -8.10 -10.14 28.26
CA GLU A 47 -6.82 -10.34 27.59
C GLU A 47 -6.54 -9.12 26.71
N ILE A 48 -5.70 -8.23 27.21
CA ILE A 48 -5.25 -7.06 26.44
C ILE A 48 -4.22 -7.56 25.43
N LYS A 49 -4.63 -7.75 24.17
CA LYS A 49 -3.68 -7.99 23.09
C LYS A 49 -2.94 -6.71 22.76
N GLU A 50 -1.61 -6.75 22.87
CA GLU A 50 -0.79 -5.63 22.42
C GLU A 50 -1.03 -5.34 20.93
N PRO A 51 -1.05 -4.05 20.54
CA PRO A 51 -1.22 -3.67 19.15
C PRO A 51 -0.07 -4.20 18.30
N LYS A 52 -0.38 -4.89 17.19
CA LYS A 52 0.63 -5.44 16.26
C LYS A 52 1.62 -4.36 15.75
N ILE A 53 1.14 -3.11 15.66
CA ILE A 53 1.90 -1.93 15.26
C ILE A 53 1.99 -0.97 16.45
N THR A 54 3.15 -0.89 17.08
CA THR A 54 3.42 0.06 18.17
C THR A 54 3.93 1.39 17.62
N LYS A 55 3.72 2.47 18.38
CA LYS A 55 4.21 3.82 18.04
C LYS A 55 5.73 3.82 17.87
N LYS A 56 6.45 3.06 18.71
CA LYS A 56 7.90 2.87 18.64
C LYS A 56 8.36 2.32 17.30
N LYS A 57 7.64 1.34 16.71
CA LYS A 57 8.00 0.82 15.37
C LYS A 57 7.87 1.88 14.29
N LEU A 58 6.91 2.82 14.43
CA LEU A 58 6.71 3.92 13.49
C LEU A 58 7.74 5.04 13.64
N GLU A 59 8.50 5.12 14.75
CA GLU A 59 9.60 6.09 14.93
C GLU A 59 10.68 5.93 13.88
N ASN A 60 10.88 4.70 13.40
CA ASN A 60 11.85 4.37 12.38
C ASN A 60 11.45 4.89 10.99
N ILE A 61 10.24 5.38 10.76
CA ILE A 61 9.89 6.03 9.49
C ILE A 61 10.25 7.51 9.60
N ASN A 62 11.50 7.83 9.29
CA ASN A 62 12.09 9.14 9.52
C ASN A 62 12.87 9.70 8.31
N GLN A 63 13.13 8.89 7.28
CA GLN A 63 13.95 9.27 6.13
C GLN A 63 13.32 8.85 4.81
N LEU A 64 13.41 9.70 3.79
CA LEU A 64 13.18 9.31 2.40
C LEU A 64 14.35 8.44 1.94
N ILE A 65 14.06 7.18 1.58
CA ILE A 65 15.07 6.19 1.18
C ILE A 65 15.05 5.93 -0.34
N ALA A 66 13.93 6.14 -1.02
CA ALA A 66 13.84 6.06 -2.47
C ALA A 66 12.72 6.94 -3.02
N SER A 67 12.87 7.35 -4.28
CA SER A 67 11.86 8.06 -5.04
C SER A 67 11.95 7.70 -6.52
N ALA A 68 10.80 7.64 -7.18
CA ALA A 68 10.70 7.57 -8.62
C ALA A 68 9.62 8.49 -9.13
N LYS A 69 9.83 8.98 -10.35
CA LYS A 69 8.93 9.88 -11.06
C LYS A 69 8.77 9.38 -12.48
N THR A 70 7.55 9.38 -13.00
CA THR A 70 7.30 9.24 -14.44
C THR A 70 6.41 10.38 -14.91
N GLY A 71 6.83 11.04 -15.99
CA GLY A 71 6.04 12.09 -16.62
C GLY A 71 4.96 11.50 -17.51
N TYR A 72 3.86 12.22 -17.65
CA TYR A 72 2.87 11.93 -18.67
C TYR A 72 2.42 13.18 -19.38
N THR A 73 2.14 13.05 -20.67
CA THR A 73 1.38 14.08 -21.36
C THR A 73 -0.08 13.97 -20.90
N PRO A 74 -0.73 15.07 -20.50
CA PRO A 74 -2.16 15.09 -20.23
C PRO A 74 -2.91 14.99 -21.56
N SER A 75 -2.81 13.83 -22.21
CA SER A 75 -3.39 13.57 -23.52
C SER A 75 -4.91 13.74 -23.50
N THR A 76 -5.54 13.43 -22.36
CA THR A 76 -6.94 13.74 -22.06
C THR A 76 -7.13 14.03 -20.56
N PRO A 77 -8.13 14.85 -20.18
CA PRO A 77 -8.55 15.00 -18.79
C PRO A 77 -8.93 13.67 -18.12
N ALA A 78 -9.48 12.73 -18.90
CA ALA A 78 -9.86 11.40 -18.43
C ALA A 78 -8.66 10.59 -17.94
N ARG A 79 -7.57 10.57 -18.73
CA ARG A 79 -6.32 9.88 -18.36
C ARG A 79 -5.71 10.49 -17.09
N THR A 80 -5.65 11.82 -17.02
CA THR A 80 -5.15 12.52 -15.82
C THR A 80 -5.98 12.14 -14.59
N LYS A 81 -7.31 12.12 -14.70
CA LYS A 81 -8.20 11.72 -13.59
C LYS A 81 -7.95 10.28 -13.14
N ASN A 82 -7.83 9.34 -14.07
CA ASN A 82 -7.55 7.93 -13.76
C ASN A 82 -6.24 7.75 -13.01
N ILE A 83 -5.18 8.43 -13.47
CA ILE A 83 -3.86 8.43 -12.81
C ILE A 83 -3.96 9.00 -11.41
N SER A 84 -4.64 10.13 -11.24
CA SER A 84 -4.82 10.75 -9.92
C SER A 84 -5.56 9.82 -8.95
N ILE A 85 -6.67 9.20 -9.38
CA ILE A 85 -7.42 8.25 -8.56
C ILE A 85 -6.49 7.11 -8.13
N ALA A 86 -5.84 6.42 -9.08
CA ALA A 86 -4.99 5.28 -8.74
C ALA A 86 -3.77 5.66 -7.89
N THR A 87 -3.18 6.84 -8.10
CA THR A 87 -2.03 7.33 -7.31
C THR A 87 -2.44 7.62 -5.87
N TYR A 88 -3.56 8.32 -5.66
CA TYR A 88 -4.02 8.66 -4.31
C TYR A 88 -4.59 7.46 -3.56
N THR A 89 -5.16 6.46 -4.25
CA THR A 89 -5.53 5.19 -3.61
C THR A 89 -4.30 4.44 -3.06
N ASN A 90 -3.14 4.63 -3.69
CA ASN A 90 -1.85 4.08 -3.24
C ASN A 90 -1.06 5.02 -2.31
N ASN A 91 -1.62 6.16 -1.92
CA ASN A 91 -0.97 7.08 -1.00
C ASN A 91 -1.23 6.67 0.46
N GLY A 92 -0.18 6.69 1.27
CA GLY A 92 -0.29 6.47 2.71
C GLY A 92 -0.25 5.00 3.14
N ILE A 93 0.22 4.11 2.27
CA ILE A 93 0.33 2.68 2.57
C ILE A 93 1.49 2.46 3.54
N LEU A 94 1.22 1.76 4.64
CA LEU A 94 2.21 1.34 5.63
C LEU A 94 2.38 -0.18 5.55
N LEU A 95 3.61 -0.63 5.36
CA LEU A 95 3.96 -2.05 5.33
C LEU A 95 4.98 -2.35 6.43
N MET A 96 4.62 -3.21 7.38
CA MET A 96 5.55 -3.72 8.38
C MET A 96 6.52 -4.73 7.75
N PRO A 97 7.68 -5.02 8.39
CA PRO A 97 8.54 -6.12 7.96
C PRO A 97 7.74 -7.41 7.77
N GLY A 98 7.83 -7.99 6.57
CA GLY A 98 7.12 -9.18 6.19
C GLY A 98 5.72 -8.99 5.59
N ASP A 99 5.15 -7.79 5.63
CA ASP A 99 3.87 -7.53 4.98
C ASP A 99 4.01 -7.56 3.45
N GLU A 100 2.99 -8.09 2.77
CA GLU A 100 2.91 -8.11 1.31
C GLU A 100 1.97 -7.01 0.80
N TYR A 101 2.44 -6.29 -0.21
CA TYR A 101 1.66 -5.35 -0.98
C TYR A 101 1.14 -6.01 -2.27
N SER A 102 -0.07 -5.62 -2.69
CA SER A 102 -0.68 -5.97 -3.97
C SER A 102 -1.40 -4.77 -4.54
N PHE A 103 -1.04 -4.37 -5.75
CA PHE A 103 -1.62 -3.21 -6.41
C PHE A 103 -3.12 -3.41 -6.66
N ASN A 104 -3.51 -4.58 -7.16
CA ASN A 104 -4.92 -4.90 -7.42
C ASN A 104 -5.75 -5.02 -6.13
N LYS A 105 -5.19 -5.44 -4.99
CA LYS A 105 -5.91 -5.42 -3.71
C LYS A 105 -6.22 -4.00 -3.22
N ILE A 106 -5.33 -3.05 -3.52
CA ILE A 106 -5.46 -1.66 -3.07
C ILE A 106 -6.34 -0.85 -4.04
N VAL A 107 -6.09 -0.96 -5.35
CA VAL A 107 -6.82 -0.20 -6.38
C VAL A 107 -8.16 -0.86 -6.74
N GLY A 108 -8.18 -2.19 -6.80
CA GLY A 108 -9.33 -2.96 -7.25
C GLY A 108 -9.64 -2.76 -8.74
N ASP A 109 -10.83 -3.22 -9.14
CA ASP A 109 -11.32 -3.05 -10.51
C ASP A 109 -11.52 -1.57 -10.86
N THR A 110 -11.31 -1.21 -12.11
CA THR A 110 -11.28 0.17 -12.61
C THR A 110 -12.62 0.53 -13.24
N THR A 111 -13.64 0.65 -12.40
CA THR A 111 -15.04 0.80 -12.82
C THR A 111 -15.50 2.27 -12.81
N ALA A 112 -16.57 2.57 -13.55
CA ALA A 112 -17.11 3.93 -13.65
C ALA A 112 -17.65 4.48 -12.32
N ASP A 113 -18.22 3.61 -11.46
CA ASP A 113 -18.71 3.97 -10.12
C ASP A 113 -17.58 4.41 -9.17
N LYS A 114 -16.36 3.94 -9.39
CA LYS A 114 -15.15 4.41 -8.70
C LYS A 114 -14.56 5.69 -9.32
N GLY A 115 -15.22 6.24 -10.33
CA GLY A 115 -14.85 7.50 -10.97
C GLY A 115 -13.84 7.39 -12.11
N TYR A 116 -13.46 6.16 -12.51
CA TYR A 116 -12.61 5.92 -13.68
C TYR A 116 -13.35 6.28 -14.96
N LEU A 117 -12.60 6.86 -15.91
CA LEU A 117 -13.10 7.32 -17.19
C LEU A 117 -12.45 6.53 -18.33
N PRO A 118 -13.12 6.41 -19.49
CA PRO A 118 -12.51 5.84 -20.68
C PRO A 118 -11.28 6.66 -21.12
N ALA A 119 -10.17 5.97 -21.31
CA ALA A 119 -8.93 6.53 -21.84
C ALA A 119 -8.16 5.43 -22.59
N THR A 120 -7.08 5.80 -23.29
CA THR A 120 -6.26 4.83 -24.02
C THR A 120 -5.64 3.81 -23.06
N VAL A 121 -5.84 2.53 -23.36
CA VAL A 121 -5.28 1.35 -22.69
C VAL A 121 -4.50 0.50 -23.70
N ILE A 122 -3.58 -0.33 -23.21
CA ILE A 122 -2.89 -1.34 -24.01
C ILE A 122 -3.56 -2.69 -23.72
N ILE A 123 -4.13 -3.33 -24.75
CA ILE A 123 -4.72 -4.67 -24.66
C ILE A 123 -3.97 -5.57 -25.65
N GLY A 124 -3.21 -6.53 -25.14
CA GLY A 124 -2.23 -7.26 -25.94
C GLY A 124 -1.24 -6.28 -26.59
N ASP A 125 -1.22 -6.25 -27.92
CA ASP A 125 -0.32 -5.38 -28.70
C ASP A 125 -1.05 -4.18 -29.35
N LYS A 126 -2.23 -3.81 -28.86
CA LYS A 126 -3.07 -2.75 -29.44
C LYS A 126 -3.43 -1.66 -28.45
N LEU A 127 -3.60 -0.44 -28.99
CA LEU A 127 -4.16 0.70 -28.27
C LEU A 127 -5.67 0.73 -28.45
N GLU A 128 -6.41 0.63 -27.36
CA GLU A 128 -7.87 0.66 -27.35
C GLU A 128 -8.39 1.69 -26.32
N GLN A 129 -9.70 1.99 -26.35
CA GLN A 129 -10.34 2.79 -25.30
C GLN A 129 -10.89 1.85 -24.23
N GLY A 130 -10.51 2.10 -22.98
CA GLY A 130 -10.94 1.32 -21.83
C GLY A 130 -10.99 2.18 -20.56
N LEU A 131 -11.74 1.73 -19.56
CA LEU A 131 -11.75 2.38 -18.26
C LEU A 131 -10.37 2.23 -17.60
N GLY A 132 -9.89 3.30 -16.95
CA GLY A 132 -8.63 3.23 -16.21
C GLY A 132 -7.36 3.36 -17.05
N GLY A 133 -7.44 3.86 -18.28
CA GLY A 133 -6.24 4.21 -19.06
C GLY A 133 -5.28 5.10 -18.26
N GLY A 134 -4.01 4.69 -18.17
CA GLY A 134 -2.94 5.32 -17.38
C GLY A 134 -2.55 4.59 -16.08
N ILE A 135 -3.29 3.58 -15.64
CA ILE A 135 -3.02 2.91 -14.36
C ILE A 135 -1.70 2.11 -14.35
N CYS A 136 -1.34 1.47 -15.47
CA CYS A 136 -0.05 0.77 -15.57
C CYS A 136 1.16 1.70 -15.39
N GLN A 137 1.02 3.01 -15.67
CA GLN A 137 2.06 3.99 -15.37
C GLN A 137 2.20 4.22 -13.86
N VAL A 138 1.09 4.19 -13.12
CA VAL A 138 1.09 4.33 -11.66
C VAL A 138 1.79 3.14 -11.01
N SER A 139 1.44 1.90 -11.40
CA SER A 139 2.13 0.69 -10.92
C SER A 139 3.60 0.67 -11.31
N THR A 140 3.96 1.09 -12.52
CA THR A 140 5.35 1.23 -12.96
C THR A 140 6.14 2.25 -12.12
N THR A 141 5.55 3.41 -11.84
CA THR A 141 6.22 4.43 -11.03
C THR A 141 6.47 3.93 -9.62
N LEU A 142 5.49 3.26 -9.02
CA LEU A 142 5.65 2.63 -7.71
C LEU A 142 6.71 1.53 -7.76
N HIS A 143 6.71 0.70 -8.80
CA HIS A 143 7.71 -0.35 -9.00
C HIS A 143 9.13 0.22 -9.01
N ASN A 144 9.37 1.27 -9.79
CA ASN A 144 10.67 1.91 -9.88
C ASN A 144 11.12 2.51 -8.54
N ALA A 145 10.20 3.05 -7.74
CA ALA A 145 10.52 3.57 -6.41
C ALA A 145 10.89 2.45 -5.43
N VAL A 146 10.15 1.33 -5.46
CA VAL A 146 10.39 0.15 -4.60
C VAL A 146 11.68 -0.57 -4.99
N LEU A 147 11.96 -0.72 -6.28
CA LEU A 147 13.14 -1.41 -6.76
C LEU A 147 14.44 -0.73 -6.27
N LYS A 148 14.45 0.60 -6.20
CA LYS A 148 15.56 1.41 -5.64
C LYS A 148 15.82 1.16 -4.15
N THR A 149 14.88 0.59 -3.40
CA THR A 149 15.10 0.16 -2.01
C THR A 149 15.73 -1.23 -1.91
N GLY A 150 16.03 -1.88 -3.04
CA GLY A 150 16.54 -3.26 -3.09
C GLY A 150 15.46 -4.34 -2.87
N ILE A 151 14.18 -3.97 -2.87
CA ILE A 151 13.08 -4.92 -2.78
C ILE A 151 12.78 -5.45 -4.18
N ILE A 152 12.87 -6.77 -4.33
CA ILE A 152 12.51 -7.49 -5.55
C ILE A 152 11.01 -7.82 -5.49
N PRO A 153 10.24 -7.58 -6.56
CA PRO A 153 8.83 -7.92 -6.58
C PRO A 153 8.59 -9.43 -6.49
N THR A 154 7.52 -9.81 -5.79
CA THR A 154 7.03 -11.19 -5.73
C THR A 154 6.18 -11.53 -6.96
N GLU A 155 5.56 -10.52 -7.58
CA GLU A 155 4.87 -10.63 -8.86
C GLU A 155 5.07 -9.33 -9.65
N ARG A 156 5.58 -9.45 -10.87
CA ARG A 156 5.73 -8.33 -11.80
C ARG A 156 5.84 -8.87 -13.22
N LEU A 157 5.07 -8.28 -14.13
CA LEU A 157 5.20 -8.47 -15.57
C LEU A 157 5.39 -7.11 -16.24
N ASN A 158 6.19 -7.06 -17.30
CA ASN A 158 6.24 -5.93 -18.22
C ASN A 158 5.21 -6.09 -19.35
N HIS A 159 4.93 -5.01 -20.05
CA HIS A 159 4.21 -5.07 -21.33
C HIS A 159 5.07 -5.77 -22.39
N ASN A 160 4.42 -6.41 -23.35
CA ASN A 160 5.09 -7.00 -24.53
C ASN A 160 5.70 -5.95 -25.46
N MET A 161 5.26 -4.69 -25.35
CA MET A 161 5.77 -3.57 -26.14
C MET A 161 6.36 -2.49 -25.24
N PRO A 162 7.38 -1.75 -25.71
CA PRO A 162 7.92 -0.61 -24.98
C PRO A 162 6.86 0.44 -24.65
N VAL A 163 6.94 1.00 -23.45
CA VAL A 163 6.11 2.12 -23.00
C VAL A 163 6.94 3.40 -22.90
N GLY A 164 6.37 4.54 -23.26
CA GLY A 164 7.12 5.80 -23.39
C GLY A 164 7.45 6.52 -22.07
N TYR A 165 7.11 5.97 -20.91
CA TYR A 165 7.24 6.63 -19.61
C TYR A 165 8.26 5.98 -18.66
N THR A 166 8.95 4.93 -19.08
CA THR A 166 10.04 4.29 -18.31
C THR A 166 11.03 3.60 -19.25
N GLU A 167 12.15 3.14 -18.69
CA GLU A 167 13.16 2.40 -19.44
C GLU A 167 12.68 1.01 -19.83
N LEU A 168 13.31 0.42 -20.86
CA LEU A 168 12.96 -0.90 -21.35
C LEU A 168 13.10 -1.94 -20.24
N GLY A 169 12.04 -2.74 -20.03
CA GLY A 169 12.04 -3.78 -19.02
C GLY A 169 11.94 -3.26 -17.59
N MET A 170 11.57 -1.99 -17.36
CA MET A 170 11.35 -1.41 -16.03
C MET A 170 9.87 -1.16 -15.70
N ASP A 171 8.94 -1.50 -16.60
CA ASP A 171 7.52 -1.29 -16.40
C ASP A 171 6.82 -2.45 -15.68
N ALA A 172 5.82 -2.13 -14.86
CA ALA A 172 4.98 -3.12 -14.19
C ALA A 172 3.55 -2.97 -14.71
N THR A 173 3.13 -3.88 -15.58
CA THR A 173 1.75 -3.94 -16.08
C THR A 173 0.82 -4.54 -15.03
N VAL A 174 -0.45 -4.12 -15.04
CA VAL A 174 -1.48 -4.61 -14.13
C VAL A 174 -2.79 -4.75 -14.90
N ALA A 175 -3.52 -5.81 -14.61
CA ALA A 175 -4.86 -6.08 -15.10
C ALA A 175 -5.65 -6.76 -13.99
N TYR A 176 -6.70 -6.10 -13.51
CA TYR A 176 -7.47 -6.60 -12.37
C TYR A 176 -7.97 -8.04 -12.63
N GLY A 177 -7.78 -8.92 -11.64
CA GLY A 177 -8.15 -10.33 -11.72
C GLY A 177 -7.18 -11.25 -12.47
N THR A 178 -6.17 -10.71 -13.18
CA THR A 178 -5.23 -11.54 -13.99
C THR A 178 -3.76 -11.23 -13.76
N VAL A 179 -3.35 -9.96 -13.82
CA VAL A 179 -1.94 -9.54 -13.67
C VAL A 179 -1.84 -8.51 -12.55
N ASP A 180 -0.96 -8.75 -11.57
CA ASP A 180 -0.77 -7.86 -10.45
C ASP A 180 0.70 -7.42 -10.31
N TYR A 181 0.89 -6.31 -9.60
CA TYR A 181 2.18 -5.90 -9.09
C TYR A 181 2.22 -6.13 -7.58
N LYS A 182 3.07 -7.06 -7.15
CA LYS A 182 3.21 -7.45 -5.75
C LYS A 182 4.66 -7.41 -5.29
N PHE A 183 4.85 -7.06 -4.03
CA PHE A 183 6.13 -7.16 -3.37
C PHE A 183 5.95 -7.32 -1.87
N LYS A 184 6.94 -7.91 -1.22
CA LYS A 184 6.99 -8.07 0.23
C LYS A 184 7.98 -7.07 0.81
N ASN A 185 7.64 -6.43 1.92
CA ASN A 185 8.62 -5.67 2.68
C ASN A 185 9.64 -6.64 3.29
N THR A 186 10.78 -6.82 2.63
CA THR A 186 11.89 -7.67 3.08
C THR A 186 12.87 -6.94 4.00
N LEU A 187 12.64 -5.65 4.29
CA LEU A 187 13.49 -4.86 5.16
C LEU A 187 13.15 -5.13 6.64
N ASN A 188 14.11 -4.88 7.52
CA ASN A 188 13.90 -4.98 8.98
C ASN A 188 13.10 -3.81 9.56
N TYR A 189 12.71 -2.84 8.71
CA TYR A 189 12.03 -1.61 9.09
C TYR A 189 10.71 -1.47 8.35
N PRO A 190 9.71 -0.80 8.95
CA PRO A 190 8.48 -0.50 8.24
C PRO A 190 8.73 0.48 7.10
N ILE A 191 7.88 0.38 6.07
CA ILE A 191 7.92 1.25 4.90
C ILE A 191 6.62 2.03 4.83
N TYR A 192 6.73 3.33 4.56
CA TYR A 192 5.60 4.17 4.19
C TYR A 192 5.72 4.63 2.75
N ILE A 193 4.66 4.40 1.98
CA ILE A 193 4.54 4.73 0.57
C ILE A 193 3.69 6.00 0.46
N GLU A 194 4.27 7.04 -0.13
CA GLU A 194 3.56 8.26 -0.47
C GLU A 194 3.42 8.37 -1.98
N GLY A 195 2.19 8.54 -2.44
CA GLY A 195 1.85 8.78 -3.84
C GLY A 195 1.41 10.22 -4.04
N ALA A 196 1.96 10.89 -5.06
CA ALA A 196 1.62 12.26 -5.41
C ALA A 196 1.54 12.44 -6.93
N VAL A 197 0.73 13.41 -7.34
CA VAL A 197 0.65 13.90 -8.72
C VAL A 197 0.93 15.40 -8.71
N THR A 198 1.91 15.84 -9.51
CA THR A 198 2.31 17.26 -9.63
C THR A 198 2.74 17.54 -11.07
N ASP A 199 2.26 18.60 -11.70
CA ASP A 199 2.73 19.07 -13.02
C ASP A 199 2.77 17.98 -14.13
N ASN A 200 1.78 17.09 -14.12
CA ASN A 200 1.70 15.91 -14.99
C ASN A 200 2.78 14.84 -14.77
N ASP A 201 3.32 14.77 -13.56
CA ASP A 201 4.15 13.68 -13.10
C ASP A 201 3.41 12.83 -12.08
N VAL A 202 3.63 11.51 -12.14
CA VAL A 202 3.35 10.60 -11.03
C VAL A 202 4.63 10.45 -10.23
N ILE A 203 4.54 10.59 -8.92
CA ILE A 203 5.67 10.46 -8.00
C ILE A 203 5.30 9.45 -6.91
N PHE A 204 6.22 8.52 -6.65
CA PHE A 204 6.17 7.69 -5.45
C PHE A 204 7.44 7.88 -4.62
N ASN A 205 7.23 8.18 -3.34
CA ASN A 205 8.27 8.34 -2.33
C ASN A 205 8.17 7.21 -1.31
N ILE A 206 9.30 6.58 -1.01
CA ILE A 206 9.40 5.49 -0.06
C ILE A 206 10.17 5.98 1.17
N TYR A 207 9.51 5.95 2.33
CA TYR A 207 10.09 6.36 3.60
C TYR A 207 10.31 5.16 4.51
N SER A 208 11.44 5.14 5.19
CA SER A 208 11.79 4.14 6.20
C SER A 208 12.88 4.68 7.11
N ASP A 209 13.66 3.79 7.71
CA ASP A 209 14.74 4.12 8.63
C ASP A 209 15.95 4.72 7.92
N SER A 210 16.52 5.77 8.51
CA SER A 210 17.67 6.49 7.98
C SER A 210 18.90 5.62 7.75
N SER A 211 19.05 4.51 8.49
CA SER A 211 20.13 3.54 8.28
C SER A 211 20.12 2.87 6.90
N LEU A 212 18.97 2.85 6.21
CA LEU A 212 18.82 2.26 4.88
C LEU A 212 19.32 3.18 3.75
N LYS A 213 19.53 4.47 4.00
CA LYS A 213 19.93 5.45 2.97
C LYS A 213 21.31 5.17 2.38
N SER A 214 22.19 4.47 3.11
CA SER A 214 23.53 4.09 2.62
C SER A 214 23.52 2.96 1.58
N LYS A 215 22.35 2.40 1.27
CA LYS A 215 22.16 1.27 0.34
C LYS A 215 21.27 1.62 -0.86
N SER A 216 21.31 2.87 -1.34
CA SER A 216 20.57 3.23 -2.55
C SER A 216 21.20 2.57 -3.78
N TYR A 217 20.39 1.82 -4.54
CA TYR A 217 20.82 1.21 -5.78
C TYR A 217 20.47 2.14 -6.94
N GLU A 218 21.50 2.61 -7.65
CA GLU A 218 21.34 3.24 -8.95
C GLU A 218 21.45 2.16 -10.01
N PHE A 219 20.44 2.06 -10.87
CA PHE A 219 20.48 1.17 -12.03
C PHE A 219 21.11 1.97 -13.17
N SER A 220 22.43 1.87 -13.32
CA SER A 220 23.13 2.40 -14.50
C SER A 220 23.10 1.38 -15.62
N GLN A 221 22.73 1.83 -16.82
CA GLN A 221 23.00 1.11 -18.07
C GLN A 221 24.46 1.30 -18.50
#